data_AF-A0A0M3T2I5-F1
#
_entry.id   AF-A0A0M3T2I5-F1
#
_cell.length_a   1.000
_cell.length_b   1.000
_cell.length_c   1.000
_cell.angle_alpha   90.00
_cell.angle_beta   90.00
_cell.angle_gamma   90.00
#
_symmetry.space_group_name_H-M   'P 1'
#
loop_
_entity.id
_entity.type
_entity.pdbx_description
1 polymer ?
#
loop_
_entity_poly.entity_id
_entity_poly.type
_entity_poly.pdbx_seq_one_letter_code
_entity_poly.pdbx_strand_id
1 'polypeptide(L)'
;MSLSLVFRLQAALMAIFGIGMLLSPASLMAGFNVGENALAANMMQGMSLMVIAIAYISWQMPNWVGDNLKSVGMFFALWHVVYLILSVYQMMTGVFPSDGANLIGNLGPDVIFAILFFWKSR
;
A
#
# COMPACT_ATOMS: atom_id res chain seq x y z
N MET A 1 17.39 4.74 10.14
CA MET A 1 16.07 5.20 9.66
C MET A 1 15.14 5.45 10.85
N SER A 2 14.51 6.64 10.92
CA SER A 2 13.53 7.00 11.95
C SER A 2 12.11 6.52 11.59
N LEU A 3 11.22 6.39 12.57
CA LEU A 3 9.82 6.01 12.34
C LEU A 3 9.09 7.02 11.43
N SER A 4 9.36 8.32 11.61
CA SER A 4 8.82 9.36 10.73
C SER A 4 9.23 9.18 9.26
N LEU A 5 10.44 8.67 9.01
CA LEU A 5 10.88 8.36 7.65
C LEU A 5 10.14 7.15 7.07
N VAL A 6 9.82 6.13 7.88
CA VAL A 6 8.98 4.98 7.43
C VAL A 6 7.61 5.48 6.94
N PHE A 7 6.96 6.34 7.72
CA PHE A 7 5.70 6.99 7.35
C PHE A 7 5.79 7.75 6.01
N ARG A 8 6.86 8.53 5.81
CA ARG A 8 7.07 9.28 4.57
C ARG A 8 7.35 8.39 3.37
N LEU A 9 8.05 7.27 3.56
CA LEU A 9 8.30 6.29 2.49
C LEU A 9 7.01 5.60 2.07
N GLN A 10 6.16 5.19 3.02
CA GLN A 10 4.84 4.63 2.69
C GLN A 10 3.98 5.67 1.97
N ALA A 11 3.96 6.90 2.47
CA ALA A 11 3.23 7.99 1.84
C ALA A 11 3.65 8.19 0.37
N ALA A 12 4.96 8.20 0.09
CA ALA A 12 5.46 8.31 -1.27
C ALA A 12 5.01 7.14 -2.15
N LEU A 13 5.10 5.91 -1.64
CA LEU A 13 4.66 4.73 -2.39
C LEU A 13 3.15 4.77 -2.67
N MET A 14 2.34 5.06 -1.66
CA MET A 14 0.88 5.18 -1.80
C MET A 14 0.50 6.32 -2.74
N ALA A 15 1.25 7.43 -2.76
CA ALA A 15 1.02 8.51 -3.72
C ALA A 15 1.31 8.03 -5.16
N ILE A 16 2.40 7.30 -5.39
CA ILE A 16 2.71 6.72 -6.71
C ILE A 16 1.59 5.80 -7.18
N PHE A 17 1.15 4.87 -6.32
CA PHE A 17 0.04 3.96 -6.66
C PHE A 17 -1.27 4.69 -6.86
N GLY A 18 -1.64 5.60 -5.97
CA GLY A 18 -2.87 6.38 -6.06
C GLY A 18 -2.92 7.23 -7.32
N ILE A 19 -1.83 7.92 -7.67
CA ILE A 19 -1.73 8.69 -8.92
C ILE A 19 -1.77 7.76 -10.13
N GLY A 20 -1.08 6.62 -10.08
CA GLY A 20 -1.12 5.61 -11.13
C GLY A 20 -2.53 5.06 -11.37
N MET A 21 -3.27 4.76 -10.30
CA MET A 21 -4.68 4.33 -10.36
C MET A 21 -5.59 5.41 -10.95
N LEU A 22 -5.33 6.69 -10.64
CA LEU A 22 -6.13 7.81 -11.14
C LEU A 22 -5.88 8.07 -12.63
N LEU A 23 -4.62 8.11 -13.04
CA LEU A 23 -4.23 8.58 -14.37
C LEU A 23 -4.05 7.46 -15.39
N SER A 24 -3.62 6.27 -14.95
CA SER A 24 -3.36 5.13 -15.84
C SER A 24 -3.67 3.78 -15.18
N PRO A 25 -4.94 3.52 -14.83
CA PRO A 25 -5.34 2.26 -14.19
C PRO A 25 -5.04 1.02 -15.06
N ALA A 26 -5.23 1.13 -16.39
CA ALA A 26 -4.94 0.05 -17.33
C ALA A 26 -3.46 -0.34 -17.34
N SER A 27 -2.55 0.65 -17.41
CA SER A 27 -1.11 0.37 -17.34
C SER A 27 -0.71 -0.21 -15.99
N LEU A 28 -1.34 0.22 -14.90
CA LEU A 28 -1.05 -0.30 -13.57
C LEU A 28 -1.47 -1.78 -13.47
N MET A 29 -2.68 -2.14 -13.92
CA MET A 29 -3.13 -3.54 -13.99
C MET A 29 -2.20 -4.40 -14.85
N ALA A 30 -1.83 -3.91 -16.04
CA ALA A 30 -0.91 -4.61 -16.93
C ALA A 30 0.47 -4.84 -16.27
N GLY A 31 0.96 -3.88 -15.48
CA GLY A 31 2.20 -4.01 -14.71
C GLY A 31 2.17 -5.11 -13.66
N PHE A 32 0.99 -5.55 -13.24
CA PHE A 32 0.77 -6.68 -12.33
C PHE A 32 0.26 -7.92 -13.06
N ASN A 33 0.35 -7.98 -14.39
CA ASN A 33 -0.17 -9.07 -15.21
C ASN A 33 -1.66 -9.36 -14.94
N VAL A 34 -2.41 -8.35 -14.51
CA VAL A 34 -3.85 -8.43 -14.29
C VAL A 34 -4.53 -8.08 -15.60
N GLY A 35 -5.41 -8.97 -16.08
CA GLY A 35 -6.16 -8.76 -17.31
C GLY A 35 -6.94 -7.46 -17.26
N GLU A 36 -6.81 -6.63 -18.30
CA GLU A 36 -7.52 -5.36 -18.36
C GLU A 36 -9.03 -5.58 -18.42
N ASN A 37 -9.75 -4.86 -17.55
CA ASN A 37 -11.20 -4.81 -17.55
C ASN A 37 -11.64 -3.36 -17.29
N ALA A 38 -12.48 -2.82 -18.18
CA ALA A 38 -12.97 -1.45 -18.07
C ALA A 38 -13.71 -1.16 -16.75
N LEU A 39 -14.45 -2.13 -16.20
CA LEU A 39 -15.09 -1.98 -14.89
C LEU A 39 -14.04 -1.84 -13.78
N ALA A 40 -13.05 -2.74 -13.77
CA ALA A 40 -11.97 -2.71 -12.78
C ALA A 40 -11.13 -1.42 -12.87
N ALA A 41 -10.84 -0.96 -14.09
CA ALA A 41 -10.12 0.29 -14.32
C ALA A 41 -10.90 1.51 -13.75
N ASN A 42 -12.20 1.60 -14.02
CA ASN A 42 -13.04 2.66 -13.46
C ASN A 42 -13.14 2.58 -11.93
N MET A 43 -13.23 1.36 -11.37
CA MET A 43 -13.21 1.16 -9.91
C MET A 43 -11.88 1.62 -9.30
N MET A 44 -10.74 1.31 -9.94
CA MET A 44 -9.43 1.78 -9.49
C MET A 44 -9.34 3.31 -9.52
N GLN A 45 -9.86 3.97 -10.56
CA GLN A 45 -9.94 5.43 -10.58
C GLN A 45 -10.79 5.98 -9.44
N GLY A 46 -11.95 5.38 -9.17
CA GLY A 46 -12.80 5.80 -8.03
C GLY A 46 -12.10 5.63 -6.68
N MET A 47 -11.38 4.51 -6.49
CA MET A 47 -10.65 4.22 -5.25
C MET A 47 -9.35 5.03 -5.11
N SER A 48 -8.82 5.57 -6.21
CA SER A 48 -7.54 6.28 -6.23
C SER A 48 -7.50 7.45 -5.24
N LEU A 49 -8.60 8.18 -5.09
CA LEU A 49 -8.70 9.34 -4.19
C LEU A 49 -8.53 8.92 -2.72
N MET A 50 -9.01 7.73 -2.34
CA MET A 50 -8.82 7.18 -1.00
C MET A 50 -7.35 6.82 -0.75
N VAL A 51 -6.68 6.23 -1.75
CA VAL A 51 -5.26 5.88 -1.67
C VAL A 51 -4.40 7.15 -1.57
N ILE A 52 -4.72 8.19 -2.34
CA ILE A 52 -4.05 9.50 -2.28
C ILE A 52 -4.30 10.19 -0.93
N ALA A 53 -5.52 10.11 -0.39
CA ALA A 53 -5.82 10.65 0.94
C ALA A 53 -5.01 9.94 2.03
N ILE A 54 -4.91 8.61 1.97
CA ILE A 54 -4.07 7.80 2.86
C ILE A 54 -2.60 8.19 2.73
N ALA A 55 -2.11 8.44 1.51
CA ALA A 55 -0.74 8.90 1.29
C ALA A 55 -0.48 10.22 2.04
N TYR A 56 -1.40 11.18 1.91
CA TYR A 56 -1.31 12.46 2.63
C TYR A 56 -1.37 12.27 4.15
N ILE A 57 -2.31 11.45 4.65
CA ILE A 57 -2.42 11.13 6.08
C ILE A 57 -1.13 10.52 6.59
N SER A 58 -0.57 9.53 5.87
CA SER A 58 0.69 8.88 6.22
C SER A 58 1.84 9.88 6.28
N TRP A 59 1.88 10.84 5.35
CA TRP A 59 2.89 11.89 5.34
C TRP A 59 2.81 12.81 6.56
N GLN A 60 1.59 13.17 6.96
CA GLN A 60 1.34 14.11 8.06
C GLN A 60 1.29 13.46 9.43
N MET A 61 1.10 12.15 9.52
CA MET A 61 1.01 11.41 10.78
C MET A 61 2.12 11.80 11.78
N PRO A 62 3.41 11.80 11.41
CA PRO A 62 4.48 12.20 12.32
C PRO A 62 4.35 13.62 12.91
N ASN A 63 3.67 14.53 12.20
CA ASN A 63 3.46 15.90 12.65
C ASN A 63 2.23 16.03 13.56
N TRP A 64 1.21 15.17 13.35
CA TRP A 64 -0.06 15.25 14.08
C TRP A 64 -0.05 14.55 15.43
N VAL A 65 0.67 13.43 15.55
CA VAL A 65 0.50 12.52 16.70
C VAL A 65 1.54 12.71 17.82
N GLY A 66 2.58 13.51 17.56
CA GLY A 66 3.63 13.83 18.54
C GLY A 66 4.21 12.57 19.21
N ASP A 67 4.12 12.51 20.54
CA ASP A 67 4.69 11.42 21.35
C ASP A 67 4.02 10.05 21.11
N ASN A 68 2.80 10.02 20.57
CA ASN A 68 2.07 8.78 20.30
C ASN A 68 2.49 8.08 19.00
N LEU A 69 3.52 8.59 18.30
CA LEU A 69 3.93 8.08 16.99
C LEU A 69 4.25 6.57 16.99
N LYS A 70 4.83 6.05 18.07
CA LYS A 70 5.09 4.60 18.21
C LYS A 70 3.80 3.78 18.23
N SER A 71 2.78 4.22 18.95
CA SER A 71 1.48 3.52 18.99
C SER A 71 0.82 3.50 17.62
N VAL A 72 0.88 4.61 16.89
CA VAL A 72 0.33 4.71 15.54
C VAL A 72 1.15 3.87 14.55
N GLY A 73 2.48 3.85 14.69
CA GLY A 73 3.33 2.98 13.89
C GLY A 73 2.98 1.50 14.08
N MET A 74 2.67 1.05 15.30
CA MET A 74 2.20 -0.31 15.54
C MET A 74 0.87 -0.61 14.84
N PHE A 75 -0.07 0.35 14.83
CA PHE A 75 -1.30 0.23 14.06
C PHE A 75 -1.01 0.05 12.55
N PHE A 76 -0.12 0.85 11.98
CA PHE A 76 0.28 0.72 10.57
C PHE A 76 0.95 -0.64 10.27
N ALA A 77 1.76 -1.16 11.21
CA ALA A 77 2.32 -2.50 11.07
C ALA A 77 1.23 -3.58 10.95
N LEU A 78 0.24 -3.56 11.84
CA LEU A 78 -0.88 -4.50 11.82
C LEU A 78 -1.74 -4.32 10.58
N TRP A 79 -1.94 -3.08 10.14
CA TRP A 79 -2.70 -2.76 8.95
C TRP A 79 -2.07 -3.39 7.69
N HIS A 80 -0.76 -3.30 7.53
CA HIS A 80 -0.05 -4.00 6.45
C HIS A 80 -0.16 -5.53 6.56
N VAL A 81 -0.14 -6.09 7.77
CA VAL A 81 -0.36 -7.55 7.95
C VAL A 81 -1.74 -7.98 7.46
N VAL A 82 -2.78 -7.16 7.69
CA VAL A 82 -4.13 -7.45 7.17
C VAL A 82 -4.15 -7.44 5.64
N TYR A 83 -3.47 -6.47 5.01
CA TYR A 83 -3.33 -6.46 3.55
C TYR A 83 -2.58 -7.66 3.00
N LEU A 84 -1.49 -8.09 3.66
CA LEU A 84 -0.76 -9.29 3.28
C LEU A 84 -1.66 -10.53 3.25
N ILE A 85 -2.48 -10.71 4.29
CA ILE A 85 -3.43 -11.83 4.37
C ILE A 85 -4.41 -11.78 3.19
N LEU A 86 -4.96 -10.60 2.88
CA LEU A 86 -5.89 -10.43 1.76
C LEU A 86 -5.22 -10.71 0.41
N SER A 87 -4.04 -10.16 0.16
CA SER A 87 -3.31 -10.34 -1.10
C SER A 87 -2.91 -11.81 -1.31
N VAL A 88 -2.49 -12.51 -0.25
CA VAL A 88 -2.23 -13.96 -0.32
C VAL A 88 -3.51 -14.73 -0.66
N TYR A 89 -4.63 -14.41 -0.02
CA TYR A 89 -5.91 -15.04 -0.34
C TYR A 89 -6.32 -14.82 -1.81
N GLN A 90 -6.20 -13.59 -2.31
CA GLN A 90 -6.52 -13.26 -3.70
C GLN A 90 -5.65 -14.04 -4.69
N MET A 91 -4.37 -14.24 -4.38
CA MET A 91 -3.48 -15.11 -5.17
C MET A 91 -3.90 -16.58 -5.11
N MET A 92 -4.26 -17.11 -3.94
CA MET A 92 -4.73 -18.49 -3.79
C MET A 92 -6.02 -18.76 -4.58
N THR A 93 -6.90 -17.77 -4.71
CA THR A 93 -8.13 -17.85 -5.50
C THR A 93 -7.95 -17.57 -6.99
N GLY A 94 -6.74 -17.24 -7.43
CA GLY A 94 -6.44 -16.94 -8.84
C GLY A 94 -6.91 -15.55 -9.32
N VAL A 95 -7.32 -14.66 -8.41
CA VAL A 95 -7.67 -13.26 -8.76
C VAL A 95 -6.42 -12.48 -9.14
N PHE A 96 -5.31 -12.70 -8.42
CA PHE A 96 -3.99 -12.18 -8.78
C PHE A 96 -3.06 -13.33 -9.19
N PRO A 97 -2.26 -13.15 -10.26
CA PRO A 97 -1.20 -14.09 -10.59
C PRO A 97 -0.22 -14.24 -9.43
N SER A 98 0.24 -15.46 -9.14
CA SER A 98 1.30 -15.72 -8.14
C SER A 98 2.70 -15.63 -8.76
N ASP A 99 2.95 -14.59 -9.55
CA ASP A 99 4.19 -14.38 -10.29
C ASP A 99 5.11 -13.35 -9.61
N GLY A 100 6.29 -13.13 -10.18
CA GLY A 100 7.26 -12.17 -9.62
C GLY A 100 6.72 -10.75 -9.49
N ALA A 101 5.87 -10.30 -10.42
CA ALA A 101 5.30 -8.96 -10.39
C ALA A 101 4.40 -8.76 -9.17
N ASN A 102 3.58 -9.75 -8.83
CA ASN A 102 2.67 -9.69 -7.69
C ASN A 102 3.36 -10.06 -6.37
N LEU A 103 4.22 -11.07 -6.35
CA LEU A 103 4.95 -11.47 -5.15
C LEU A 103 5.90 -10.35 -4.67
N ILE A 104 6.56 -9.64 -5.60
CA ILE A 104 7.51 -8.58 -5.26
C ILE A 104 6.84 -7.22 -5.27
N GLY A 105 6.05 -6.90 -6.29
CA GLY A 105 5.47 -5.56 -6.45
C GLY A 105 4.21 -5.30 -5.62
N ASN A 106 3.38 -6.32 -5.39
CA ASN A 106 2.15 -6.19 -4.59
C ASN A 106 2.42 -6.58 -3.13
N LEU A 107 2.84 -7.81 -2.86
CA LEU A 107 3.12 -8.27 -1.49
C LEU A 107 4.38 -7.63 -0.87
N GLY A 108 5.42 -7.41 -1.68
CA GLY A 108 6.71 -6.94 -1.18
C GLY A 108 6.63 -5.65 -0.35
N PRO A 109 5.99 -4.58 -0.85
CA PRO A 109 5.77 -3.36 -0.07
C PRO A 109 5.12 -3.60 1.29
N ASP A 110 4.05 -4.39 1.36
CA ASP A 110 3.34 -4.64 2.61
C ASP A 110 4.20 -5.42 3.60
N VAL A 111 4.99 -6.40 3.13
CA VAL A 111 5.95 -7.13 3.98
C VAL A 111 7.00 -6.16 4.54
N ILE A 112 7.58 -5.34 3.66
CA ILE A 112 8.62 -4.39 4.03
C ILE A 112 8.08 -3.38 5.05
N PHE A 113 6.92 -2.78 4.80
CA PHE A 113 6.35 -1.80 5.71
C PHE A 113 5.89 -2.43 7.02
N ALA A 114 5.25 -3.60 7.01
CA ALA A 114 4.89 -4.30 8.25
C ALA A 114 6.11 -4.49 9.17
N ILE A 115 7.23 -4.98 8.61
CA ILE A 115 8.48 -5.19 9.37
C ILE A 115 9.05 -3.85 9.85
N LEU A 116 9.13 -2.85 8.99
CA LEU A 116 9.72 -1.55 9.33
C LEU A 116 8.91 -0.83 10.40
N PHE A 117 7.59 -0.79 10.28
CA PHE A 117 6.72 -0.18 11.28
C PHE A 117 6.79 -0.92 12.60
N PHE A 118 6.71 -2.26 12.60
CA PHE A 118 6.84 -3.06 13.82
C PHE A 118 8.16 -2.79 14.53
N TRP A 119 9.27 -2.88 13.78
CA TRP A 119 10.61 -2.72 14.35
C TRP A 119 10.87 -1.30 14.86
N LYS A 120 10.38 -0.26 14.16
CA LYS A 120 10.58 1.13 14.58
C LYS A 120 9.60 1.63 15.63
N SER A 121 8.55 0.86 15.92
CA SER A 121 7.54 1.19 16.93
C SER A 121 7.79 0.54 18.29
N ARG A 122 8.69 -0.44 18.37
CA ARG A 122 9.20 -1.03 19.61
C ARG A 122 10.31 -0.14 20.18
#